data_AF-A0A6B1I4T6-F1
#
_entry.id   AF-A0A6B1I4T6-F1
#
_cell.length_a   1.000
_cell.length_b   1.000
_cell.length_c   1.000
_cell.angle_alpha   90.00
_cell.angle_beta   90.00
_cell.angle_gamma   90.00
#
_symmetry.space_group_name_H-M   'P 1'
#
loop_
_entity.id
_entity.type
_entity.pdbx_description
1 polymer ?
#
loop_
_entity_poly.entity_id
_entity_poly.type
_entity_poly.pdbx_seq_one_letter_code
_entity_poly.pdbx_strand_id
1 'polypeptide(L)'
;MTNDSGLSDYDQTRQILAQQMLDRAIEAFALDPTTAMAQIQDTANPLYHDGELYVFMLDINGTIVAHGITPDLVGVSTYSLIDIRGTNIGDILNESRSPYGKWAEYWWPNPATETNDPEIKITWTKTYGNYQFAVGMYPGTTSMVKLDDVDGQTKRIIYQMVDNAIDAFVADKDSAIAAIQDPTNSLYHDGELYVFVHSHAGKIVAHGTMPELVGVDSYSFTDTQGTNLGELILDNRSSYGKWYEYWWPSPATETDEEERKVAWVKSHAGHIFGVGTYPDAGLVQRVALSMEDKERQEVAWQMATNAAEAFEADPTSATSAIQDPDNNLYHDEELYVTVLDSDAVIVAHGVSPNLVGTDLFALNDTRGTNFGGIFIENHSPYDKWVEYWWPNPTTITDEGELKVVIMVDRGEHTFTVGTYPKMEGTCMIDTDESEKRRIAKAMVEKAIAAYSKDPVSASKAIADTTNPLYHDGELYVVVVHINGTMVAHGATPDLVGVSNYDLVDVQGTNMGELLMEHPSPYGQWLEYWWPNPATETDEAERKISWAKSSSSHVFVVGLYP
;
A
#
# COMPACT_ATOMS: atom_id res chain seq x y z
N MET A 1 -5.48 -19.50 6.25
CA MET A 1 -6.58 -19.79 5.31
C MET A 1 -6.19 -19.13 4.00
N THR A 2 -6.22 -19.83 2.86
CA THR A 2 -5.77 -19.27 1.58
C THR A 2 -6.76 -18.23 1.08
N ASN A 3 -6.30 -17.00 0.81
CA ASN A 3 -7.09 -15.99 0.09
C ASN A 3 -7.26 -16.41 -1.38
N ASP A 4 -8.15 -15.73 -2.13
CA ASP A 4 -8.54 -16.11 -3.50
C ASP A 4 -7.41 -16.15 -4.53
N SER A 5 -6.23 -15.60 -4.21
CA SER A 5 -5.00 -15.72 -5.00
C SER A 5 -4.30 -17.09 -4.86
N GLY A 6 -4.75 -17.95 -3.93
CA GLY A 6 -4.06 -19.17 -3.54
C GLY A 6 -2.76 -18.93 -2.74
N LEU A 7 -2.45 -17.67 -2.40
CA LEU A 7 -1.25 -17.25 -1.68
C LEU A 7 -1.56 -16.98 -0.19
N SER A 8 -0.58 -17.26 0.68
CA SER A 8 -0.65 -16.88 2.10
C SER A 8 -0.41 -15.37 2.28
N ASP A 9 -0.74 -14.81 3.46
CA ASP A 9 -0.38 -13.41 3.80
C ASP A 9 1.14 -13.17 3.79
N TYR A 10 1.92 -14.21 4.09
CA TYR A 10 3.37 -14.16 3.95
C TYR A 10 3.77 -14.00 2.49
N ASP A 11 3.22 -14.82 1.59
CA ASP A 11 3.50 -14.73 0.15
C ASP A 11 3.09 -13.37 -0.42
N GLN A 12 1.94 -12.82 -0.01
CA GLN A 12 1.50 -11.46 -0.38
C GLN A 12 2.52 -10.40 0.08
N THR A 13 3.06 -10.54 1.29
CA THR A 13 4.13 -9.65 1.77
C THR A 13 5.37 -9.76 0.89
N ARG A 14 5.77 -10.99 0.52
CA ARG A 14 6.92 -11.21 -0.38
C ARG A 14 6.67 -10.64 -1.78
N GLN A 15 5.43 -10.64 -2.29
CA GLN A 15 5.08 -9.93 -3.53
C GLN A 15 5.36 -8.43 -3.44
N ILE A 16 4.93 -7.78 -2.36
CA ILE A 16 5.17 -6.35 -2.14
C ILE A 16 6.67 -6.07 -2.08
N LEU A 17 7.45 -6.90 -1.40
CA LEU A 17 8.90 -6.73 -1.32
C LEU A 17 9.59 -6.94 -2.68
N ALA A 18 9.12 -7.88 -3.50
CA ALA A 18 9.61 -8.08 -4.86
C ALA A 18 9.39 -6.82 -5.72
N GLN A 19 8.21 -6.20 -5.60
CA GLN A 19 7.89 -4.94 -6.28
C GLN A 19 8.81 -3.80 -5.81
N GLN A 20 9.00 -3.63 -4.51
CA GLN A 20 9.89 -2.61 -3.94
C GLN A 20 11.36 -2.81 -4.36
N MET A 21 11.85 -4.05 -4.32
CA MET A 21 13.20 -4.39 -4.77
C MET A 21 13.38 -4.06 -6.25
N LEU A 22 12.38 -4.33 -7.07
CA LEU A 22 12.39 -4.00 -8.49
C LEU A 22 12.41 -2.49 -8.73
N ASP A 23 11.56 -1.74 -8.04
CA ASP A 23 11.48 -0.29 -8.20
C ASP A 23 12.78 0.39 -7.78
N ARG A 24 13.40 -0.04 -6.67
CA ARG A 24 14.75 0.45 -6.27
C ARG A 24 15.83 0.11 -7.30
N ALA A 25 15.77 -1.07 -7.92
CA ALA A 25 16.70 -1.42 -9.00
C ALA A 25 16.53 -0.51 -10.22
N ILE A 26 15.29 -0.20 -10.60
CA ILE A 26 14.98 0.72 -11.70
C ILE A 26 15.44 2.14 -11.36
N GLU A 27 15.20 2.63 -10.14
CA GLU A 27 15.65 3.95 -9.69
C GLU A 27 17.18 4.08 -9.71
N ALA A 28 17.89 3.09 -9.15
CA ALA A 28 19.35 3.06 -9.18
C ALA A 28 19.88 3.02 -10.63
N PHE A 29 19.24 2.22 -11.49
CA PHE A 29 19.59 2.14 -12.91
C PHE A 29 19.33 3.45 -13.66
N ALA A 30 18.24 4.16 -13.35
CA ALA A 30 17.93 5.46 -13.94
C ALA A 30 18.98 6.53 -13.61
N LEU A 31 19.63 6.42 -12.44
CA LEU A 31 20.71 7.31 -12.01
C LEU A 31 22.07 6.96 -12.64
N ASP A 32 22.47 5.69 -12.54
CA ASP A 32 23.71 5.18 -13.13
C ASP A 32 23.54 3.71 -13.56
N PRO A 33 23.27 3.46 -14.85
CA PRO A 33 23.11 2.11 -15.39
C PRO A 33 24.30 1.19 -15.12
N THR A 34 25.53 1.72 -15.18
CA THR A 34 26.75 0.90 -15.08
C THR A 34 26.94 0.44 -13.64
N THR A 35 26.82 1.36 -12.70
CA THR A 35 26.93 1.05 -11.27
C THR A 35 25.80 0.13 -10.82
N ALA A 36 24.55 0.40 -11.23
CA ALA A 36 23.41 -0.43 -10.85
C ALA A 36 23.55 -1.87 -11.36
N MET A 37 23.91 -2.09 -12.62
CA MET A 37 24.11 -3.45 -13.15
C MET A 37 25.25 -4.19 -12.44
N ALA A 38 26.35 -3.51 -12.09
CA ALA A 38 27.44 -4.12 -11.34
C ALA A 38 27.01 -4.51 -9.92
N GLN A 39 26.22 -3.66 -9.26
CA GLN A 39 25.68 -3.93 -7.92
C GLN A 39 24.64 -5.05 -7.93
N ILE A 40 23.81 -5.15 -8.97
CA ILE A 40 22.85 -6.25 -9.15
C ILE A 40 23.59 -7.57 -9.31
N GLN A 41 24.70 -7.60 -10.06
CA GLN A 41 25.48 -8.84 -10.27
C GLN A 41 26.31 -9.28 -9.05
N ASP A 42 26.47 -8.42 -8.04
CA ASP A 42 27.11 -8.79 -6.78
C ASP A 42 26.16 -9.64 -5.93
N THR A 43 26.38 -10.97 -5.94
CA THR A 43 25.51 -11.93 -5.25
C THR A 43 25.49 -11.79 -3.73
N ALA A 44 26.46 -11.06 -3.16
CA ALA A 44 26.52 -10.73 -1.74
C ALA A 44 25.75 -9.44 -1.39
N ASN A 45 25.24 -8.70 -2.38
CA ASN A 45 24.57 -7.43 -2.16
C ASN A 45 23.13 -7.63 -1.70
N PRO A 46 22.80 -7.34 -0.42
CA PRO A 46 21.48 -7.60 0.15
C PRO A 46 20.40 -6.61 -0.35
N LEU A 47 20.76 -5.65 -1.22
CA LEU A 47 19.80 -4.78 -1.89
C LEU A 47 19.18 -5.41 -3.13
N TYR A 48 19.82 -6.41 -3.73
CA TYR A 48 19.37 -7.05 -4.97
C TYR A 48 19.26 -8.58 -4.85
N HIS A 49 19.45 -9.09 -3.64
CA HIS A 49 19.27 -10.48 -3.25
C HIS A 49 18.85 -10.54 -1.77
N ASP A 50 17.67 -11.09 -1.47
CA ASP A 50 17.13 -11.27 -0.11
C ASP A 50 16.38 -12.60 0.00
N GLY A 51 17.08 -13.63 0.50
CA GLY A 51 16.55 -14.99 0.55
C GLY A 51 16.26 -15.50 -0.86
N GLU A 52 14.99 -15.75 -1.18
CA GLU A 52 14.55 -16.21 -2.49
C GLU A 52 14.35 -15.07 -3.52
N LEU A 53 14.26 -13.82 -3.07
CA LEU A 53 14.09 -12.65 -3.96
C LEU A 53 15.43 -12.23 -4.54
N TYR A 54 15.52 -12.08 -5.85
CA TYR A 54 16.69 -11.53 -6.52
C TYR A 54 16.33 -10.79 -7.81
N VAL A 55 17.08 -9.74 -8.11
CA VAL A 55 16.91 -8.95 -9.34
C VAL A 55 17.62 -9.64 -10.51
N PHE A 56 16.96 -9.69 -11.65
CA PHE A 56 17.60 -9.94 -12.94
C PHE A 56 17.05 -8.98 -14.00
N MET A 57 17.85 -8.77 -15.05
CA MET A 57 17.57 -7.79 -16.09
C MET A 57 17.71 -8.42 -17.47
N LEU A 58 16.80 -8.07 -18.37
CA LEU A 58 16.84 -8.42 -19.78
C LEU A 58 16.96 -7.17 -20.65
N ASP A 59 17.64 -7.29 -21.78
CA ASP A 59 17.52 -6.33 -22.87
C ASP A 59 16.23 -6.55 -23.70
N ILE A 60 15.99 -5.69 -24.68
CA ILE A 60 14.82 -5.75 -25.56
C ILE A 60 14.74 -7.04 -26.40
N ASN A 61 15.83 -7.77 -26.56
CA ASN A 61 15.89 -9.04 -27.29
C ASN A 61 15.72 -10.26 -26.36
N GLY A 62 15.52 -10.05 -25.06
CA GLY A 62 15.40 -11.12 -24.08
C GLY A 62 16.74 -11.74 -23.68
N THR A 63 17.85 -11.04 -23.87
CA THR A 63 19.16 -11.47 -23.35
C THR A 63 19.34 -10.99 -21.92
N ILE A 64 19.77 -11.89 -21.03
CA ILE A 64 20.07 -11.54 -19.63
C ILE A 64 21.31 -10.65 -19.59
N VAL A 65 21.19 -9.45 -19.02
CA VAL A 65 22.29 -8.46 -18.90
C VAL A 65 22.79 -8.27 -17.47
N ALA A 66 22.00 -8.66 -16.47
CA ALA A 66 22.40 -8.72 -15.07
C ALA A 66 21.56 -9.78 -14.34
N HIS A 67 22.14 -10.45 -13.35
CA HIS A 67 21.45 -11.50 -12.60
C HIS A 67 22.03 -11.63 -11.19
N GLY A 68 21.21 -11.43 -10.16
CA GLY A 68 21.66 -11.26 -8.78
C GLY A 68 21.99 -12.52 -7.99
N ILE A 69 21.72 -13.70 -8.53
CA ILE A 69 22.10 -14.97 -7.88
C ILE A 69 22.99 -15.86 -8.77
N THR A 70 22.67 -15.96 -10.06
CA THR A 70 23.43 -16.75 -11.06
C THR A 70 24.08 -15.86 -12.14
N PRO A 71 25.25 -15.21 -11.87
CA PRO A 71 25.94 -14.39 -12.87
C PRO A 71 26.31 -15.10 -14.17
N ASP A 72 26.46 -16.43 -14.14
CA ASP A 72 26.74 -17.26 -15.32
C ASP A 72 25.62 -17.21 -16.38
N LEU A 73 24.43 -16.73 -16.04
CA LEU A 73 23.33 -16.54 -16.98
C LEU A 73 23.47 -15.26 -17.82
N VAL A 74 24.39 -14.34 -17.47
CA VAL A 74 24.60 -13.12 -18.25
C VAL A 74 25.06 -13.47 -19.67
N GLY A 75 24.37 -12.93 -20.67
CA GLY A 75 24.57 -13.21 -22.08
C GLY A 75 23.72 -14.37 -22.63
N VAL A 76 23.02 -15.13 -21.78
CA VAL A 76 22.09 -16.18 -22.21
C VAL A 76 20.79 -15.54 -22.70
N SER A 77 20.26 -16.05 -23.82
CA SER A 77 18.93 -15.68 -24.31
C SER A 77 17.86 -16.48 -23.57
N THR A 78 16.86 -15.80 -23.01
CA THR A 78 15.75 -16.47 -22.30
C THR A 78 14.92 -17.38 -23.23
N TYR A 79 14.92 -17.12 -24.54
CA TYR A 79 14.28 -17.99 -25.53
C TYR A 79 14.97 -19.36 -25.69
N SER A 80 16.18 -19.53 -25.16
CA SER A 80 16.85 -20.84 -25.11
C SER A 80 16.55 -21.63 -23.83
N LEU A 81 15.82 -21.02 -22.89
CA LEU A 81 15.49 -21.62 -21.60
C LEU A 81 14.08 -22.21 -21.66
N ILE A 82 13.98 -23.49 -21.30
CA ILE A 82 12.74 -24.23 -21.23
C ILE A 82 12.61 -24.76 -19.81
N ASP A 83 11.47 -24.51 -19.18
CA ASP A 83 11.19 -24.97 -17.83
C ASP A 83 10.88 -26.48 -17.78
N ILE A 84 10.72 -27.04 -16.57
CA ILE A 84 10.45 -28.46 -16.39
C ILE A 84 9.11 -28.93 -16.98
N ARG A 85 8.20 -28.00 -17.29
CA ARG A 85 6.89 -28.26 -17.92
C ARG A 85 6.93 -28.13 -19.45
N GLY A 86 8.07 -27.75 -20.02
CA GLY A 86 8.24 -27.55 -21.45
C GLY A 86 7.90 -26.14 -21.93
N THR A 87 7.69 -25.19 -21.00
CA THR A 87 7.34 -23.80 -21.32
C THR A 87 8.59 -22.98 -21.60
N ASN A 88 8.55 -22.12 -22.63
CA ASN A 88 9.67 -21.24 -22.97
C ASN A 88 9.67 -20.01 -22.07
N ILE A 89 10.78 -19.77 -21.35
CA ILE A 89 10.89 -18.64 -20.42
C ILE A 89 10.91 -17.30 -21.16
N GLY A 90 11.50 -17.25 -22.36
CA GLY A 90 11.54 -16.04 -23.19
C GLY A 90 10.16 -15.58 -23.65
N ASP A 91 9.28 -16.52 -24.02
CA ASP A 91 7.91 -16.21 -24.41
C ASP A 91 7.13 -15.60 -23.23
N ILE A 92 7.20 -16.22 -22.04
CA ILE A 92 6.56 -15.71 -20.81
C ILE A 92 7.06 -14.31 -20.44
N LEU A 93 8.38 -14.10 -20.47
CA LEU A 93 8.97 -12.81 -20.11
C LEU A 93 8.65 -11.73 -21.14
N ASN A 94 8.55 -12.09 -22.43
CA ASN A 94 8.11 -11.16 -23.46
C ASN A 94 6.63 -10.75 -23.29
N GLU A 95 5.75 -11.68 -22.93
CA GLU A 95 4.32 -11.42 -22.67
C GLU A 95 4.05 -10.61 -21.39
N SER A 96 5.02 -10.57 -20.47
CA SER A 96 4.93 -9.80 -19.21
C SER A 96 5.53 -8.39 -19.30
N ARG A 97 5.94 -7.93 -20.48
CA ARG A 97 6.47 -6.57 -20.66
C ARG A 97 5.41 -5.51 -20.39
N SER A 98 5.53 -4.79 -19.27
CA SER A 98 4.65 -3.67 -18.92
C SER A 98 5.41 -2.56 -18.16
N PRO A 99 5.18 -1.27 -18.48
CA PRO A 99 5.74 -0.15 -17.71
C PRO A 99 5.03 0.06 -16.35
N TYR A 100 3.90 -0.62 -16.13
CA TYR A 100 3.17 -0.67 -14.86
C TYR A 100 3.42 -1.95 -14.06
N GLY A 101 4.16 -2.86 -14.69
CA GLY A 101 4.54 -4.16 -14.20
C GLY A 101 3.49 -5.24 -14.45
N LYS A 102 3.93 -6.49 -14.48
CA LYS A 102 3.08 -7.67 -14.69
C LYS A 102 3.76 -8.90 -14.10
N TRP A 103 2.95 -9.76 -13.47
CA TRP A 103 3.42 -11.04 -12.93
C TRP A 103 3.58 -12.08 -14.04
N ALA A 104 4.61 -12.91 -13.92
CA ALA A 104 4.94 -14.02 -14.79
C ALA A 104 5.17 -15.29 -13.97
N GLU A 105 4.60 -16.41 -14.37
CA GLU A 105 4.77 -17.70 -13.69
C GLU A 105 5.59 -18.67 -14.55
N TYR A 106 6.59 -19.31 -13.93
CA TYR A 106 7.38 -20.37 -14.55
C TYR A 106 8.06 -21.24 -13.50
N TRP A 107 8.57 -22.40 -13.91
CA TRP A 107 9.29 -23.30 -13.00
C TRP A 107 10.79 -23.02 -12.99
N TRP A 108 11.36 -22.77 -11.81
CA TRP A 108 12.78 -22.41 -11.66
C TRP A 108 13.37 -22.98 -10.36
N PRO A 109 14.68 -23.31 -10.29
CA PRO A 109 15.32 -23.67 -9.03
C PRO A 109 15.20 -22.55 -7.98
N ASN A 110 14.86 -22.90 -6.74
CA ASN A 110 14.75 -21.96 -5.64
C ASN A 110 16.12 -21.80 -4.94
N PRO A 111 16.74 -20.60 -4.95
CA PRO A 111 18.05 -20.42 -4.32
C PRO A 111 18.01 -20.50 -2.78
N ALA A 112 16.82 -20.43 -2.18
CA ALA A 112 16.63 -20.54 -0.74
C ALA A 112 16.46 -21.99 -0.25
N THR A 113 16.34 -22.96 -1.16
CA THR A 113 16.31 -24.39 -0.80
C THR A 113 17.65 -25.05 -1.08
N GLU A 114 17.97 -26.12 -0.34
CA GLU A 114 19.19 -26.90 -0.57
C GLU A 114 19.07 -27.84 -1.80
N THR A 115 17.97 -27.77 -2.56
CA THR A 115 17.70 -28.62 -3.72
C THR A 115 17.76 -27.82 -5.01
N ASN A 116 18.13 -28.49 -6.11
CA ASN A 116 18.03 -27.91 -7.46
C ASN A 116 16.69 -28.27 -8.14
N ASP A 117 15.73 -28.79 -7.37
CA ASP A 117 14.43 -29.17 -7.91
C ASP A 117 13.65 -27.90 -8.25
N PRO A 118 13.18 -27.72 -9.50
CA PRO A 118 12.42 -26.54 -9.86
C PRO A 118 11.10 -26.45 -9.09
N GLU A 119 10.78 -25.24 -8.64
CA GLU A 119 9.53 -24.88 -7.95
C GLU A 119 8.80 -23.81 -8.76
N ILE A 120 7.52 -23.56 -8.45
CA ILE A 120 6.79 -22.45 -9.06
C ILE A 120 7.45 -21.15 -8.61
N LYS A 121 7.88 -20.34 -9.59
CA LYS A 121 8.37 -18.99 -9.37
C LYS A 121 7.37 -17.99 -9.94
N ILE A 122 6.90 -17.08 -9.10
CA ILE A 122 6.04 -15.96 -9.48
C ILE A 122 6.91 -14.71 -9.53
N THR A 123 7.11 -14.15 -10.72
CA THR A 123 8.08 -13.09 -11.00
C THR A 123 7.39 -11.80 -11.38
N TRP A 124 7.61 -10.74 -10.60
CA TRP A 124 7.22 -9.38 -10.93
C TRP A 124 8.18 -8.86 -11.99
N THR A 125 7.66 -8.40 -13.12
CA THR A 125 8.48 -7.78 -14.17
C THR A 125 7.99 -6.37 -14.45
N LYS A 126 8.90 -5.47 -14.84
CA LYS A 126 8.57 -4.08 -15.22
C LYS A 126 9.56 -3.58 -16.26
N THR A 127 9.06 -2.89 -17.28
CA THR A 127 9.91 -2.31 -18.33
C THR A 127 10.33 -0.89 -18.00
N TYR A 128 11.59 -0.58 -18.30
CA TYR A 128 12.15 0.77 -18.20
C TYR A 128 13.16 0.99 -19.32
N GLY A 129 12.87 1.94 -20.20
CA GLY A 129 13.65 2.15 -21.43
C GLY A 129 13.65 0.89 -22.31
N ASN A 130 14.84 0.42 -22.70
CA ASN A 130 15.03 -0.78 -23.52
C ASN A 130 15.28 -2.05 -22.69
N TYR A 131 14.95 -2.02 -21.41
CA TYR A 131 15.21 -3.11 -20.48
C TYR A 131 13.93 -3.58 -19.78
N GLN A 132 13.91 -4.85 -19.44
CA GLN A 132 12.92 -5.44 -18.54
C GLN A 132 13.65 -5.87 -17.27
N PHE A 133 13.16 -5.40 -16.13
CA PHE A 133 13.63 -5.80 -14.82
C PHE A 133 12.69 -6.86 -14.30
N ALA A 134 13.22 -7.80 -13.50
CA ALA A 134 12.42 -8.83 -12.88
C ALA A 134 12.93 -9.22 -11.49
N VAL A 135 12.01 -9.48 -10.56
CA VAL A 135 12.24 -10.07 -9.23
C VAL A 135 11.13 -11.05 -8.96
N GLY A 136 11.44 -12.26 -8.48
CA GLY A 136 10.40 -13.25 -8.22
C GLY A 136 10.53 -13.96 -6.90
N MET A 137 9.40 -14.47 -6.44
CA MET A 137 9.21 -15.23 -5.21
C MET A 137 8.79 -16.67 -5.51
N TYR A 138 8.86 -17.53 -4.50
CA TYR A 138 8.49 -18.94 -4.59
C TYR A 138 7.41 -19.23 -3.54
N PRO A 139 6.13 -19.34 -3.94
CA PRO A 139 5.03 -19.54 -3.00
C PRO A 139 5.21 -20.79 -2.14
N GLY A 140 4.85 -20.69 -0.86
CA GLY A 140 4.85 -21.84 0.05
C GLY A 140 6.23 -22.28 0.54
N THR A 141 7.28 -21.47 0.34
CA THR A 141 8.64 -21.79 0.80
C THR A 141 8.96 -21.17 2.17
N THR A 142 9.29 -22.06 3.11
CA THR A 142 10.21 -21.94 4.26
C THR A 142 10.04 -20.80 5.27
N SER A 143 8.85 -20.23 5.45
CA SER A 143 8.51 -19.58 6.73
C SER A 143 7.04 -19.82 7.05
N MET A 144 6.72 -20.82 7.88
CA MET A 144 5.36 -21.04 8.38
C MET A 144 5.01 -20.03 9.49
N VAL A 145 5.31 -18.75 9.30
CA VAL A 145 4.79 -17.70 10.18
C VAL A 145 3.30 -17.59 9.88
N LYS A 146 2.44 -17.87 10.87
CA LYS A 146 0.99 -17.66 10.69
C LYS A 146 0.69 -16.17 10.82
N LEU A 147 0.95 -15.44 9.74
CA LEU A 147 0.74 -13.99 9.66
C LEU A 147 -0.75 -13.64 9.48
N ASP A 148 -1.58 -14.62 9.11
CA ASP A 148 -3.04 -14.50 9.02
C ASP A 148 -3.67 -14.06 10.36
N ASP A 149 -2.98 -14.29 11.49
CA ASP A 149 -3.45 -13.89 12.82
C ASP A 149 -3.12 -12.41 13.15
N VAL A 150 -2.39 -11.71 12.27
CA VAL A 150 -2.05 -10.29 12.44
C VAL A 150 -2.82 -9.43 11.43
N ASP A 151 -3.62 -8.49 11.94
CA ASP A 151 -4.42 -7.62 11.10
C ASP A 151 -3.58 -6.60 10.29
N GLY A 152 -4.15 -6.08 9.20
CA GLY A 152 -3.45 -5.16 8.30
C GLY A 152 -3.04 -3.83 8.92
N GLN A 153 -3.82 -3.29 9.87
CA GLN A 153 -3.47 -2.05 10.56
C GLN A 153 -2.25 -2.27 11.46
N THR A 154 -2.24 -3.35 12.24
CA THR A 154 -1.10 -3.72 13.08
C THR A 154 0.17 -3.95 12.25
N LYS A 155 0.07 -4.65 11.10
CA LYS A 155 1.20 -4.80 10.15
C LYS A 155 1.73 -3.45 9.67
N ARG A 156 0.85 -2.51 9.31
CA ARG A 156 1.23 -1.16 8.89
C ARG A 156 1.98 -0.39 9.98
N ILE A 157 1.45 -0.40 11.21
CA ILE A 157 2.07 0.29 12.36
C ILE A 157 3.46 -0.31 12.64
N ILE A 158 3.57 -1.65 12.64
CA ILE A 158 4.85 -2.35 12.80
C ILE A 158 5.89 -1.91 11.76
N TYR A 159 5.49 -1.83 10.48
CA TYR A 159 6.39 -1.38 9.40
C TYR A 159 6.86 0.06 9.64
N GLN A 160 5.94 0.97 9.96
CA GLN A 160 6.27 2.38 10.19
C GLN A 160 7.14 2.58 11.43
N MET A 161 6.89 1.85 12.53
CA MET A 161 7.72 1.90 13.73
C MET A 161 9.17 1.47 13.43
N VAL A 162 9.35 0.39 12.66
CA VAL A 162 10.69 -0.07 12.25
C VAL A 162 11.38 0.96 11.36
N ASP A 163 10.69 1.52 10.38
CA ASP A 163 11.28 2.53 9.48
C ASP A 163 11.62 3.82 10.24
N ASN A 164 10.75 4.31 11.12
CA ASN A 164 11.02 5.45 12.00
C ASN A 164 12.23 5.22 12.91
N ALA A 165 12.40 4.00 13.44
CA ALA A 165 13.55 3.64 14.26
C ALA A 165 14.84 3.62 13.45
N ILE A 166 14.81 3.11 12.21
CA ILE A 166 15.95 3.14 11.30
C ILE A 166 16.34 4.58 10.97
N ASP A 167 15.38 5.42 10.58
CA ASP A 167 15.63 6.81 10.19
C ASP A 167 16.21 7.62 11.35
N ALA A 168 15.65 7.47 12.55
CA ALA A 168 16.18 8.11 13.76
C ALA A 168 17.59 7.62 14.08
N PHE A 169 17.85 6.31 13.94
CA PHE A 169 19.17 5.73 14.21
C PHE A 169 20.23 6.20 13.21
N VAL A 170 19.87 6.37 11.94
CA VAL A 170 20.75 6.93 10.89
C VAL A 170 21.04 8.40 11.17
N ALA A 171 20.06 9.16 11.64
CA ALA A 171 20.22 10.58 11.97
C ALA A 171 21.11 10.80 13.21
N ASP A 172 20.81 10.10 14.30
CA ASP A 172 21.59 10.11 15.54
C ASP A 172 21.37 8.80 16.32
N LYS A 173 22.36 7.91 16.23
CA LYS A 173 22.36 6.60 16.88
C LYS A 173 22.12 6.67 18.40
N ASP A 174 22.80 7.56 19.10
CA ASP A 174 22.76 7.58 20.57
C ASP A 174 21.42 8.13 21.06
N SER A 175 20.92 9.19 20.40
CA SER A 175 19.60 9.75 20.67
C SER A 175 18.48 8.76 20.36
N ALA A 176 18.57 8.03 19.24
CA ALA A 176 17.58 7.00 18.88
C ALA A 176 17.55 5.84 19.88
N ILE A 177 18.71 5.35 20.31
CA ILE A 177 18.81 4.28 21.33
C ILE A 177 18.19 4.74 22.66
N ALA A 178 18.42 5.98 23.08
CA ALA A 178 17.80 6.52 24.29
C ALA A 178 16.29 6.65 24.14
N ALA A 179 15.81 7.12 22.98
CA ALA A 179 14.39 7.30 22.71
C ALA A 179 13.62 5.97 22.64
N ILE A 180 14.21 4.92 22.04
CA ILE A 180 13.60 3.58 21.97
C ILE A 180 13.44 2.98 23.37
N GLN A 181 14.42 3.18 24.25
CA GLN A 181 14.42 2.65 25.62
C GLN A 181 13.47 3.38 26.57
N ASP A 182 12.90 4.53 26.18
CA ASP A 182 11.92 5.25 26.98
C ASP A 182 10.52 4.63 26.77
N PRO A 183 9.96 3.90 27.76
CA PRO A 183 8.66 3.25 27.63
C PRO A 183 7.49 4.25 27.50
N THR A 184 7.73 5.54 27.73
CA THR A 184 6.71 6.60 27.58
C THR A 184 6.72 7.22 26.19
N ASN A 185 7.69 6.87 25.35
CA ASN A 185 7.81 7.43 24.01
C ASN A 185 6.89 6.69 23.04
N SER A 186 5.75 7.30 22.71
CA SER A 186 4.73 6.71 21.83
C SER A 186 5.20 6.42 20.41
N LEU A 187 6.33 6.99 19.97
CA LEU A 187 6.95 6.62 18.69
C LEU A 187 7.58 5.23 18.74
N TYR A 188 8.01 4.74 19.90
CA TYR A 188 8.67 3.43 19.98
C TYR A 188 7.93 2.45 20.87
N HIS A 189 6.76 2.86 21.36
CA HIS A 189 5.84 2.15 22.26
C HIS A 189 4.39 2.49 21.96
N ASP A 190 3.62 1.53 21.44
CA ASP A 190 2.19 1.72 21.20
C ASP A 190 1.40 0.48 21.64
N GLY A 191 0.84 0.53 22.84
CA GLY A 191 0.22 -0.63 23.48
C GLY A 191 1.23 -1.75 23.70
N GLU A 192 1.03 -2.88 23.02
CA GLU A 192 1.96 -4.02 23.05
C GLU A 192 3.13 -3.91 22.07
N LEU A 193 3.08 -2.97 21.12
CA LEU A 193 4.09 -2.81 20.08
C LEU A 193 5.27 -2.02 20.61
N TYR A 194 6.47 -2.55 20.48
CA TYR A 194 7.70 -1.88 20.88
C TYR A 194 8.87 -2.20 19.96
N VAL A 195 9.78 -1.24 19.83
CA VAL A 195 11.02 -1.40 19.04
C VAL A 195 12.09 -2.16 19.83
N PHE A 196 12.74 -3.10 19.15
CA PHE A 196 13.98 -3.72 19.59
C PHE A 196 15.05 -3.60 18.49
N VAL A 197 16.32 -3.53 18.90
CA VAL A 197 17.46 -3.37 17.99
C VAL A 197 18.57 -4.32 18.39
N HIS A 198 19.06 -5.09 17.43
CA HIS A 198 20.23 -5.97 17.57
C HIS A 198 21.34 -5.53 16.63
N SER A 199 22.59 -5.72 17.03
CA SER A 199 23.72 -5.61 16.09
C SER A 199 23.87 -6.90 15.27
N HIS A 200 24.52 -6.84 14.10
CA HIS A 200 24.91 -8.03 13.34
C HIS A 200 25.88 -8.97 14.07
N ALA A 201 26.42 -8.55 15.22
CA ALA A 201 27.19 -9.40 16.12
C ALA A 201 26.33 -10.12 17.18
N GLY A 202 25.00 -9.98 17.11
CA GLY A 202 24.07 -10.64 18.05
C GLY A 202 23.94 -9.93 19.41
N LYS A 203 24.40 -8.69 19.57
CA LYS A 203 24.17 -7.92 20.81
C LYS A 203 22.86 -7.14 20.75
N ILE A 204 22.11 -7.12 21.85
CA ILE A 204 20.98 -6.22 22.05
C ILE A 204 21.51 -4.80 22.22
N VAL A 205 21.07 -3.88 21.35
CA VAL A 205 21.50 -2.48 21.30
C VAL A 205 20.45 -1.55 21.90
N ALA A 206 19.17 -1.88 21.73
CA ALA A 206 18.05 -1.23 22.39
C ALA A 206 16.90 -2.23 22.52
N HIS A 207 16.11 -2.12 23.58
CA HIS A 207 14.89 -2.90 23.76
C HIS A 207 13.88 -2.04 24.48
N GLY A 208 12.72 -1.81 23.85
CA GLY A 208 11.78 -0.84 24.36
C GLY A 208 11.29 -1.16 25.76
N THR A 209 10.85 -2.39 26.01
CA THR A 209 10.16 -2.75 27.27
C THR A 209 11.08 -3.33 28.33
N MET A 210 12.33 -3.62 27.97
CA MET A 210 13.32 -4.33 28.81
C MET A 210 14.71 -3.72 28.61
N PRO A 211 14.91 -2.43 28.94
CA PRO A 211 16.16 -1.71 28.72
C PRO A 211 17.37 -2.35 29.44
N GLU A 212 17.13 -3.14 30.49
CA GLU A 212 18.15 -3.92 31.18
C GLU A 212 18.84 -4.99 30.32
N LEU A 213 18.26 -5.35 29.16
CA LEU A 213 18.84 -6.32 28.23
C LEU A 213 19.94 -5.71 27.34
N VAL A 214 20.12 -4.39 27.34
CA VAL A 214 21.13 -3.74 26.50
C VAL A 214 22.54 -4.26 26.81
N GLY A 215 23.26 -4.68 25.76
CA GLY A 215 24.59 -5.27 25.84
C GLY A 215 24.61 -6.79 26.04
N VAL A 216 23.46 -7.40 26.36
CA VAL A 216 23.33 -8.86 26.47
C VAL A 216 23.43 -9.51 25.08
N ASP A 217 23.98 -10.71 25.06
CA ASP A 217 24.11 -11.52 23.86
C ASP A 217 22.80 -12.26 23.55
N SER A 218 22.22 -12.01 22.37
CA SER A 218 20.96 -12.63 21.92
C SER A 218 21.06 -14.14 21.79
N TYR A 219 22.26 -14.69 21.58
CA TYR A 219 22.49 -16.14 21.59
C TYR A 219 22.29 -16.79 22.97
N SER A 220 22.20 -15.99 24.04
CA SER A 220 21.96 -16.48 25.40
C SER A 220 20.49 -16.84 25.65
N PHE A 221 19.60 -16.50 24.73
CA PHE A 221 18.16 -16.74 24.86
C PHE A 221 17.73 -17.91 23.99
N THR A 222 17.01 -18.83 24.62
CA THR A 222 16.28 -19.91 23.97
C THR A 222 14.86 -19.85 24.48
N ASP A 223 13.91 -19.68 23.58
CA ASP A 223 12.49 -19.57 23.94
C ASP A 223 11.92 -20.92 24.38
N THR A 224 10.68 -20.90 24.87
CA THR A 224 9.94 -22.09 25.34
C THR A 224 9.69 -23.14 24.27
N GLN A 225 9.84 -22.82 22.97
CA GLN A 225 9.76 -23.78 21.86
C GLN A 225 11.14 -24.35 21.47
N GLY A 226 12.22 -23.87 22.09
CA GLY A 226 13.59 -24.30 21.82
C GLY A 226 14.32 -23.47 20.76
N THR A 227 13.75 -22.34 20.33
CA THR A 227 14.35 -21.46 19.31
C THR A 227 15.43 -20.59 19.93
N ASN A 228 16.66 -20.61 19.39
CA ASN A 228 17.71 -19.67 19.79
C ASN A 228 17.48 -18.30 19.12
N LEU A 229 17.34 -17.24 19.91
CA LEU A 229 17.00 -15.92 19.36
C LEU A 229 18.16 -15.31 18.55
N GLY A 230 19.41 -15.55 18.93
CA GLY A 230 20.57 -15.07 18.19
C GLY A 230 20.63 -15.65 16.78
N GLU A 231 20.44 -16.97 16.66
CA GLU A 231 20.34 -17.67 15.36
C GLU A 231 19.14 -17.15 14.55
N LEU A 232 17.94 -17.12 15.16
CA LEU A 232 16.72 -16.67 14.51
C LEU A 232 16.85 -15.26 13.91
N ILE A 233 17.34 -14.29 14.69
CA ILE A 233 17.43 -12.89 14.26
C ILE A 233 18.44 -12.75 13.11
N LEU A 234 19.59 -13.41 13.22
CA LEU A 234 20.65 -13.28 12.22
C LEU A 234 20.31 -14.01 10.92
N ASP A 235 19.64 -15.15 10.98
CA ASP A 235 19.19 -15.89 9.80
C ASP A 235 18.01 -15.22 9.07
N ASN A 236 17.31 -14.30 9.76
CA ASN A 236 16.22 -13.51 9.20
C ASN A 236 16.58 -12.06 8.87
N ARG A 237 17.88 -11.73 8.80
CA ARG A 237 18.34 -10.40 8.36
C ARG A 237 17.90 -10.12 6.92
N SER A 238 17.18 -9.01 6.70
CA SER A 238 16.74 -8.60 5.36
C SER A 238 16.72 -7.06 5.24
N SER A 239 17.24 -6.51 4.14
CA SER A 239 17.18 -5.06 3.86
C SER A 239 15.78 -4.58 3.47
N TYR A 240 14.93 -5.50 3.04
CA TYR A 240 13.53 -5.24 2.65
C TYR A 240 12.57 -5.62 3.78
N GLY A 241 13.03 -6.49 4.66
CA GLY A 241 12.40 -6.93 5.87
C GLY A 241 11.86 -8.36 5.77
N LYS A 242 11.69 -8.99 6.93
CA LYS A 242 11.24 -10.38 7.04
C LYS A 242 10.43 -10.59 8.31
N TRP A 243 9.35 -11.36 8.20
CA TRP A 243 8.59 -11.84 9.34
C TRP A 243 9.17 -13.14 9.89
N TYR A 244 9.24 -13.25 11.21
CA TYR A 244 9.47 -14.51 11.93
C TYR A 244 8.64 -14.55 13.21
N GLU A 245 8.49 -15.74 13.80
CA GLU A 245 7.81 -15.93 15.08
C GLU A 245 8.74 -16.55 16.13
N TYR A 246 8.50 -16.19 17.39
CA TYR A 246 9.22 -16.68 18.57
C TYR A 246 8.37 -16.46 19.82
N TRP A 247 8.77 -17.03 20.95
CA TRP A 247 8.06 -16.86 22.22
C TRP A 247 8.77 -15.85 23.11
N TRP A 248 8.02 -14.87 23.63
CA TRP A 248 8.57 -13.77 24.43
C TRP A 248 7.53 -13.23 25.41
N PRO A 249 7.91 -12.65 26.57
CA PRO A 249 6.95 -12.05 27.49
C PRO A 249 6.19 -10.89 26.84
N SER A 250 4.88 -10.82 27.05
CA SER A 250 4.04 -9.72 26.57
C SER A 250 4.01 -8.57 27.59
N PRO A 251 4.24 -7.30 27.17
CA PRO A 251 4.08 -6.16 28.08
C PRO A 251 2.62 -5.95 28.48
N ALA A 252 1.65 -6.53 27.76
CA ALA A 252 0.22 -6.36 28.03
C ALA A 252 -0.32 -7.26 29.15
N THR A 253 0.32 -8.41 29.42
CA THR A 253 -0.18 -9.38 30.41
C THR A 253 0.43 -9.20 31.80
N GLU A 254 1.42 -8.32 31.96
CA GLU A 254 2.14 -8.07 33.21
C GLU A 254 2.70 -9.36 33.87
N THR A 255 3.01 -10.38 33.05
CA THR A 255 3.64 -11.64 33.51
C THR A 255 4.92 -11.94 32.73
N ASP A 256 5.80 -12.77 33.31
CA ASP A 256 6.98 -13.30 32.62
C ASP A 256 6.64 -14.55 31.77
N GLU A 257 5.36 -14.90 31.60
CA GLU A 257 4.98 -16.01 30.74
C GLU A 257 5.24 -15.64 29.28
N GLU A 258 5.96 -16.50 28.56
CA GLU A 258 6.23 -16.27 27.15
C GLU A 258 5.01 -16.58 26.31
N GLU A 259 4.63 -15.62 25.48
CA GLU A 259 3.53 -15.71 24.53
C GLU A 259 4.08 -15.72 23.11
N ARG A 260 3.31 -16.28 22.17
CA ARG A 260 3.67 -16.29 20.77
C ARG A 260 3.74 -14.85 20.26
N LYS A 261 4.91 -14.46 19.76
CA LYS A 261 5.17 -13.16 19.16
C LYS A 261 5.53 -13.30 17.69
N VAL A 262 4.90 -12.49 16.85
CA VAL A 262 5.20 -12.40 15.41
C VAL A 262 5.85 -11.04 15.17
N ALA A 263 7.08 -11.02 14.65
CA ALA A 263 7.85 -9.80 14.50
C ALA A 263 8.34 -9.57 13.07
N TRP A 264 8.23 -8.32 12.64
CA TRP A 264 8.86 -7.82 11.44
C TRP A 264 10.23 -7.28 11.80
N VAL A 265 11.25 -7.68 11.04
CA VAL A 265 12.58 -7.11 11.17
C VAL A 265 13.10 -6.55 9.87
N LYS A 266 13.94 -5.52 9.96
CA LYS A 266 14.68 -4.95 8.84
C LYS A 266 16.12 -4.68 9.25
N SER A 267 17.04 -5.11 8.41
CA SER A 267 18.47 -4.93 8.57
C SER A 267 18.91 -3.61 7.92
N HIS A 268 19.57 -2.75 8.68
CA HIS A 268 20.11 -1.48 8.21
C HIS A 268 21.38 -1.09 8.99
N ALA A 269 22.37 -0.53 8.31
CA ALA A 269 23.61 0.00 8.92
C ALA A 269 24.29 -0.94 9.95
N GLY A 270 24.36 -2.25 9.66
CA GLY A 270 24.98 -3.24 10.55
C GLY A 270 24.15 -3.65 11.77
N HIS A 271 22.86 -3.27 11.79
CA HIS A 271 21.90 -3.54 12.87
C HIS A 271 20.63 -4.15 12.27
N ILE A 272 19.82 -4.77 13.12
CA ILE A 272 18.51 -5.36 12.81
C ILE A 272 17.51 -4.70 13.76
N PHE A 273 16.52 -4.04 13.17
CA PHE A 273 15.46 -3.33 13.86
C PHE A 273 14.19 -4.16 13.75
N GLY A 274 13.42 -4.28 14.82
CA GLY A 274 12.18 -5.02 14.77
C GLY A 274 11.12 -4.54 15.73
N VAL A 275 9.89 -4.87 15.37
CA VAL A 275 8.68 -4.69 16.17
C VAL A 275 7.82 -5.93 15.96
N GLY A 276 7.14 -6.39 17.00
CA GLY A 276 6.22 -7.53 16.88
C GLY A 276 4.99 -7.37 17.74
N THR A 277 4.03 -8.26 17.50
CA THR A 277 2.69 -8.32 18.10
C THR A 277 2.42 -9.72 18.63
N TYR A 278 1.46 -9.85 19.54
CA TYR A 278 1.08 -11.09 20.21
C TYR A 278 -0.31 -11.52 19.75
N PRO A 279 -0.43 -12.20 18.59
CA PRO A 279 -1.72 -12.43 17.93
C PRO A 279 -2.71 -13.30 18.73
N ASP A 280 -2.23 -14.09 19.69
CA ASP A 280 -3.07 -14.95 20.51
C ASP A 280 -3.69 -14.19 21.72
N ALA A 281 -3.26 -12.96 21.98
CA ALA A 281 -3.74 -12.09 23.05
C ALA A 281 -5.04 -11.35 22.62
N GLY A 282 -6.14 -12.09 22.53
CA GLY A 282 -7.48 -11.51 22.33
C GLY A 282 -7.82 -11.26 20.86
N LEU A 283 -8.46 -12.24 20.23
CA LEU A 283 -9.00 -12.12 18.88
C LEU A 283 -10.14 -11.09 18.85
N VAL A 284 -9.87 -9.87 18.39
CA VAL A 284 -10.95 -8.97 17.95
C VAL A 284 -11.30 -9.34 16.52
N GLN A 285 -12.45 -9.99 16.35
CA GLN A 285 -12.99 -10.30 15.03
C GLN A 285 -13.40 -9.00 14.34
N ARG A 286 -12.53 -8.46 13.49
CA ARG A 286 -12.82 -7.25 12.69
C ARG A 286 -13.61 -7.59 11.43
N VAL A 287 -14.38 -6.62 10.96
CA VAL A 287 -15.21 -6.74 9.76
C VAL A 287 -14.32 -6.89 8.53
N ALA A 288 -14.56 -7.94 7.73
CA ALA A 288 -13.91 -8.05 6.43
C ALA A 288 -14.49 -6.99 5.48
N LEU A 289 -13.66 -6.04 5.07
CA LEU A 289 -14.04 -4.97 4.14
C LEU A 289 -14.00 -5.46 2.70
N SER A 290 -14.94 -4.97 1.88
CA SER A 290 -14.90 -5.13 0.43
C SER A 290 -13.68 -4.41 -0.16
N MET A 291 -13.34 -4.71 -1.42
CA MET A 291 -12.26 -3.99 -2.11
C MET A 291 -12.57 -2.49 -2.23
N GLU A 292 -13.82 -2.15 -2.57
CA GLU A 292 -14.27 -0.76 -2.70
C GLU A 292 -14.18 -0.01 -1.36
N ASP A 293 -14.56 -0.65 -0.25
CA ASP A 293 -14.42 -0.05 1.09
C ASP A 293 -12.96 0.25 1.44
N LYS A 294 -12.03 -0.65 1.08
CA LYS A 294 -10.59 -0.44 1.31
C LYS A 294 -10.07 0.73 0.48
N GLU A 295 -10.49 0.85 -0.77
CA GLU A 295 -10.12 1.98 -1.63
C GLU A 295 -10.72 3.29 -1.12
N ARG A 296 -11.94 3.27 -0.58
CA ARG A 296 -12.57 4.45 0.02
C ARG A 296 -11.87 4.84 1.34
N GLN A 297 -11.40 3.87 2.11
CA GLN A 297 -10.57 4.12 3.29
C GLN A 297 -9.24 4.80 2.96
N GLU A 298 -8.61 4.45 1.83
CA GLU A 298 -7.40 5.14 1.34
C GLU A 298 -7.68 6.62 1.05
N VAL A 299 -8.82 6.93 0.40
CA VAL A 299 -9.27 8.31 0.17
C VAL A 299 -9.52 9.04 1.50
N ALA A 300 -10.18 8.40 2.47
CA ALA A 300 -10.42 8.98 3.78
C ALA A 300 -9.12 9.34 4.52
N TRP A 301 -8.12 8.46 4.49
CA TRP A 301 -6.80 8.73 5.07
C TRP A 301 -6.09 9.89 4.40
N GLN A 302 -6.11 9.97 3.06
CA GLN A 302 -5.52 11.09 2.34
C GLN A 302 -6.23 12.41 2.67
N MET A 303 -7.57 12.40 2.77
CA MET A 303 -8.36 13.58 3.14
C MET A 303 -8.04 14.06 4.56
N ALA A 304 -7.95 13.15 5.53
CA ALA A 304 -7.57 13.47 6.91
C ALA A 304 -6.16 14.04 7.00
N THR A 305 -5.20 13.45 6.27
CA THR A 305 -3.81 13.91 6.22
C THR A 305 -3.70 15.31 5.62
N ASN A 306 -4.36 15.56 4.48
CA ASN A 306 -4.39 16.88 3.84
C ASN A 306 -5.05 17.93 4.73
N ALA A 307 -6.08 17.56 5.49
CA ALA A 307 -6.71 18.46 6.44
C ALA A 307 -5.76 18.82 7.59
N ALA A 308 -5.01 17.84 8.08
CA ALA A 308 -4.01 18.07 9.13
C ALA A 308 -2.89 19.02 8.65
N GLU A 309 -2.35 18.79 7.45
CA GLU A 309 -1.33 19.66 6.85
C GLU A 309 -1.84 21.09 6.62
N ALA A 310 -3.06 21.23 6.10
CA ALA A 310 -3.67 22.54 5.87
C ALA A 310 -3.94 23.28 7.19
N PHE A 311 -4.37 22.55 8.22
CA PHE A 311 -4.61 23.10 9.55
C PHE A 311 -3.31 23.53 10.23
N GLU A 312 -2.23 22.76 10.11
CA GLU A 312 -0.92 23.17 10.62
C GLU A 312 -0.42 24.46 9.93
N ALA A 313 -0.67 24.60 8.62
CA ALA A 313 -0.28 25.78 7.87
C ALA A 313 -1.12 27.04 8.21
N ASP A 314 -2.44 26.91 8.30
CA ASP A 314 -3.37 27.97 8.70
C ASP A 314 -4.65 27.39 9.32
N PRO A 315 -4.72 27.30 10.67
CA PRO A 315 -5.87 26.74 11.36
C PRO A 315 -7.19 27.47 11.08
N THR A 316 -7.14 28.78 10.81
CA THR A 316 -8.36 29.58 10.61
C THR A 316 -8.94 29.32 9.23
N SER A 317 -8.10 29.35 8.20
CA SER A 317 -8.50 29.05 6.84
C SER A 317 -8.93 27.59 6.68
N ALA A 318 -8.17 26.65 7.27
CA ALA A 318 -8.50 25.22 7.23
C ALA A 318 -9.83 24.92 7.93
N THR A 319 -10.04 25.43 9.14
CA THR A 319 -11.31 25.28 9.87
C THR A 319 -12.51 25.82 9.09
N SER A 320 -12.33 26.95 8.39
CA SER A 320 -13.38 27.53 7.55
C SER A 320 -13.68 26.67 6.33
N ALA A 321 -12.63 26.15 5.69
CA ALA A 321 -12.73 25.28 4.52
C ALA A 321 -13.33 23.91 4.86
N ILE A 322 -12.98 23.32 6.00
CA ILE A 322 -13.52 22.04 6.48
C ILE A 322 -15.02 22.15 6.76
N GLN A 323 -15.48 23.26 7.34
CA GLN A 323 -16.89 23.47 7.65
C GLN A 323 -17.75 23.89 6.46
N ASP A 324 -17.15 24.11 5.29
CA ASP A 324 -17.88 24.42 4.06
C ASP A 324 -18.33 23.10 3.39
N PRO A 325 -19.63 22.77 3.39
CA PRO A 325 -20.12 21.50 2.83
C PRO A 325 -19.93 21.40 1.30
N ASP A 326 -19.71 22.54 0.62
CA ASP A 326 -19.46 22.56 -0.83
C ASP A 326 -17.96 22.37 -1.16
N ASN A 327 -17.09 22.26 -0.15
CA ASN A 327 -15.66 22.10 -0.35
C ASN A 327 -15.26 20.64 -0.56
N ASN A 328 -15.09 20.26 -1.83
CA ASN A 328 -14.74 18.90 -2.24
C ASN A 328 -13.34 18.41 -1.80
N LEU A 329 -12.52 19.26 -1.17
CA LEU A 329 -11.26 18.83 -0.54
C LEU A 329 -11.49 18.18 0.83
N TYR A 330 -12.59 18.52 1.51
CA TYR A 330 -12.89 18.08 2.88
C TYR A 330 -14.29 17.46 3.02
N HIS A 331 -15.02 17.34 1.91
CA HIS A 331 -16.32 16.71 1.79
C HIS A 331 -16.45 15.97 0.46
N ASP A 332 -16.60 14.64 0.47
CA ASP A 332 -16.76 13.79 -0.72
C ASP A 332 -17.78 12.69 -0.41
N GLU A 333 -19.03 12.87 -0.86
CA GLU A 333 -20.19 12.03 -0.54
C GLU A 333 -20.38 11.75 0.96
N GLU A 334 -19.91 10.61 1.45
CA GLU A 334 -19.97 10.19 2.85
C GLU A 334 -18.74 10.64 3.67
N LEU A 335 -17.65 10.99 2.99
CA LEU A 335 -16.39 11.37 3.61
C LEU A 335 -16.43 12.84 3.99
N TYR A 336 -16.16 13.11 5.26
CA TYR A 336 -16.03 14.47 5.77
C TYR A 336 -15.01 14.53 6.89
N VAL A 337 -14.32 15.66 6.99
CA VAL A 337 -13.34 15.90 8.04
C VAL A 337 -14.04 16.34 9.34
N THR A 338 -13.61 15.74 10.45
CA THR A 338 -13.86 16.26 11.81
C THR A 338 -12.52 16.47 12.51
N VAL A 339 -12.37 17.63 13.14
CA VAL A 339 -11.16 18.01 13.90
C VAL A 339 -11.50 18.06 15.38
N LEU A 340 -10.69 17.40 16.20
CA LEU A 340 -10.78 17.38 17.66
C LEU A 340 -9.54 18.04 18.25
N ASP A 341 -9.67 18.68 19.41
CA ASP A 341 -8.51 19.06 20.23
C ASP A 341 -8.11 17.91 21.20
N SER A 342 -7.07 18.15 22.00
CA SER A 342 -6.52 17.16 22.94
C SER A 342 -7.47 16.74 24.07
N ASP A 343 -8.53 17.51 24.31
CA ASP A 343 -9.58 17.20 25.29
C ASP A 343 -10.79 16.51 24.63
N ALA A 344 -10.65 16.11 23.35
CA ALA A 344 -11.70 15.55 22.52
C ALA A 344 -12.91 16.48 22.32
N VAL A 345 -12.67 17.80 22.26
CA VAL A 345 -13.69 18.79 21.88
C VAL A 345 -13.66 19.02 20.37
N ILE A 346 -14.85 19.05 19.75
CA ILE A 346 -14.97 19.28 18.30
C ILE A 346 -14.57 20.73 17.94
N VAL A 347 -13.51 20.88 17.16
CA VAL A 347 -13.01 22.15 16.63
C VAL A 347 -13.63 22.48 15.27
N ALA A 348 -13.82 21.47 14.41
CA ALA A 348 -14.45 21.61 13.10
C ALA A 348 -15.19 20.33 12.72
N HIS A 349 -16.29 20.44 11.98
CA HIS A 349 -17.06 19.29 11.51
C HIS A 349 -17.69 19.56 10.15
N GLY A 350 -17.36 18.76 9.14
CA GLY A 350 -17.71 19.06 7.74
C GLY A 350 -19.19 18.97 7.38
N VAL A 351 -19.97 18.10 8.03
CA VAL A 351 -21.42 17.94 7.75
C VAL A 351 -22.34 18.45 8.85
N SER A 352 -21.81 18.82 10.02
CA SER A 352 -22.61 19.15 11.21
C SER A 352 -21.94 20.25 12.03
N PRO A 353 -21.82 21.47 11.49
CA PRO A 353 -21.12 22.59 12.13
C PRO A 353 -21.74 22.99 13.49
N ASN A 354 -22.99 22.59 13.76
CA ASN A 354 -23.63 22.76 15.06
C ASN A 354 -23.01 21.90 16.19
N LEU A 355 -22.17 20.92 15.86
CA LEU A 355 -21.45 20.12 16.85
C LEU A 355 -20.15 20.78 17.34
N VAL A 356 -19.68 21.84 16.69
CA VAL A 356 -18.47 22.56 17.11
C VAL A 356 -18.61 23.07 18.56
N GLY A 357 -17.58 22.80 19.37
CA GLY A 357 -17.54 23.07 20.81
C GLY A 357 -18.14 21.98 21.70
N THR A 358 -18.59 20.86 21.11
CA THR A 358 -19.11 19.72 21.89
C THR A 358 -17.97 18.85 22.38
N ASP A 359 -18.01 18.50 23.67
CA ASP A 359 -17.12 17.53 24.32
C ASP A 359 -17.59 16.11 24.01
N LEU A 360 -16.73 15.30 23.39
CA LEU A 360 -17.06 13.92 23.02
C LEU A 360 -17.26 12.98 24.22
N PHE A 361 -16.77 13.29 25.42
CA PHE A 361 -17.09 12.52 26.63
C PHE A 361 -18.56 12.66 27.03
N ALA A 362 -19.24 13.72 26.61
CA ALA A 362 -20.66 13.91 26.86
C ALA A 362 -21.56 13.14 25.88
N LEU A 363 -20.98 12.53 24.83
CA LEU A 363 -21.71 11.87 23.76
C LEU A 363 -21.47 10.36 23.77
N ASN A 364 -22.51 9.61 23.44
CA ASN A 364 -22.43 8.17 23.19
C ASN A 364 -23.03 7.84 21.84
N ASP A 365 -22.55 6.78 21.21
CA ASP A 365 -23.17 6.23 20.00
C ASP A 365 -24.54 5.59 20.31
N THR A 366 -25.23 5.14 19.27
CA THR A 366 -26.55 4.49 19.39
C THR A 366 -26.52 3.15 20.15
N ARG A 367 -25.33 2.62 20.45
CA ARG A 367 -25.11 1.38 21.21
C ARG A 367 -24.61 1.65 22.64
N GLY A 368 -24.41 2.91 23.02
CA GLY A 368 -23.96 3.33 24.34
C GLY A 368 -22.44 3.41 24.52
N THR A 369 -21.66 3.31 23.44
CA THR A 369 -20.20 3.49 23.46
C THR A 369 -19.86 4.98 23.59
N ASN A 370 -18.96 5.35 24.49
CA ASN A 370 -18.56 6.74 24.71
C ASN A 370 -17.53 7.21 23.67
N PHE A 371 -17.78 8.32 22.99
CA PHE A 371 -16.85 8.79 21.96
C PHE A 371 -15.53 9.29 22.54
N GLY A 372 -15.55 10.09 23.62
CA GLY A 372 -14.33 10.58 24.26
C GLY A 372 -13.38 9.45 24.66
N GLY A 373 -13.92 8.36 25.22
CA GLY A 373 -13.16 7.13 25.49
C GLY A 373 -12.49 6.55 24.25
N ILE A 374 -13.23 6.35 23.15
CA ILE A 374 -12.68 5.81 21.90
C ILE A 374 -11.50 6.67 21.40
N PHE A 375 -11.68 7.98 21.27
CA PHE A 375 -10.65 8.83 20.67
C PHE A 375 -9.42 8.97 21.57
N ILE A 376 -9.60 9.12 22.88
CA ILE A 376 -8.45 9.26 23.79
C ILE A 376 -7.67 7.96 23.95
N GLU A 377 -8.34 6.81 24.05
CA GLU A 377 -7.68 5.50 24.22
C GLU A 377 -6.94 5.03 22.96
N ASN A 378 -7.28 5.58 21.78
CA ASN A 378 -6.72 5.16 20.50
C ASN A 378 -5.76 6.19 19.88
N HIS A 379 -5.32 7.20 20.61
CA HIS A 379 -4.26 8.09 20.13
C HIS A 379 -3.01 7.30 19.76
N SER A 380 -2.42 7.65 18.62
CA SER A 380 -1.21 7.00 18.13
C SER A 380 -0.53 7.87 17.08
N PRO A 381 0.82 7.96 17.10
CA PRO A 381 1.54 8.66 16.04
C PRO A 381 1.52 7.92 14.69
N TYR A 382 0.90 6.73 14.62
CA TYR A 382 0.88 5.86 13.44
C TYR A 382 -0.42 5.89 12.63
N ASP A 383 -1.31 6.80 12.98
CA ASP A 383 -2.70 6.89 12.53
C ASP A 383 -3.47 5.57 12.83
N LYS A 384 -4.68 5.63 13.41
CA LYS A 384 -5.43 4.42 13.79
C LYS A 384 -6.86 4.43 13.28
N TRP A 385 -7.30 3.29 12.77
CA TRP A 385 -8.72 3.07 12.45
C TRP A 385 -9.47 2.68 13.73
N VAL A 386 -10.60 3.33 13.97
CA VAL A 386 -11.53 3.04 15.07
C VAL A 386 -12.95 2.90 14.55
N GLU A 387 -13.80 2.21 15.30
CA GLU A 387 -15.16 1.85 14.89
C GLU A 387 -16.17 2.37 15.89
N TYR A 388 -17.26 2.98 15.40
CA TYR A 388 -18.39 3.42 16.21
C TYR A 388 -19.66 3.57 15.36
N TRP A 389 -20.81 3.80 16.01
CA TRP A 389 -22.09 3.95 15.30
C TRP A 389 -22.49 5.41 15.11
N TRP A 390 -22.75 5.85 13.87
CA TRP A 390 -23.07 7.24 13.54
C TRP A 390 -24.04 7.36 12.36
N PRO A 391 -24.88 8.41 12.27
CA PRO A 391 -25.71 8.65 11.08
C PRO A 391 -24.87 8.81 9.81
N ASN A 392 -25.31 8.22 8.71
CA ASN A 392 -24.67 8.33 7.40
C ASN A 392 -25.24 9.56 6.65
N PRO A 393 -24.41 10.55 6.26
CA PRO A 393 -24.90 11.77 5.62
C PRO A 393 -25.51 11.55 4.23
N THR A 394 -25.26 10.39 3.62
CA THR A 394 -25.80 10.02 2.30
C THR A 394 -27.14 9.29 2.38
N THR A 395 -27.56 8.84 3.57
CA THR A 395 -28.83 8.15 3.78
C THR A 395 -29.88 9.09 4.39
N ILE A 396 -31.15 8.76 4.21
CA ILE A 396 -32.29 9.59 4.68
C ILE A 396 -32.65 9.25 6.15
N THR A 397 -31.87 8.39 6.82
CA THR A 397 -32.18 7.89 8.16
C THR A 397 -31.22 8.43 9.21
N ASP A 398 -31.75 8.83 10.37
CA ASP A 398 -30.94 9.16 11.55
C ASP A 398 -30.50 7.90 12.34
N GLU A 399 -30.75 6.70 11.81
CA GLU A 399 -30.27 5.46 12.42
C GLU A 399 -28.74 5.39 12.29
N GLY A 400 -28.06 5.11 13.40
CA GLY A 400 -26.60 4.97 13.37
C GLY A 400 -26.18 3.71 12.62
N GLU A 401 -25.35 3.89 11.60
CA GLU A 401 -24.67 2.83 10.85
C GLU A 401 -23.26 2.63 11.42
N LEU A 402 -22.63 1.48 11.15
CA LEU A 402 -21.22 1.30 11.50
C LEU A 402 -20.38 2.29 10.69
N LYS A 403 -19.61 3.12 11.39
CA LYS A 403 -18.64 4.04 10.81
C LYS A 403 -17.24 3.58 11.21
N VAL A 404 -16.35 3.47 10.22
CA VAL A 404 -14.94 3.12 10.43
C VAL A 404 -14.11 4.35 10.09
N VAL A 405 -13.43 4.90 11.10
CA VAL A 405 -12.83 6.24 11.05
C VAL A 405 -11.33 6.15 11.25
N ILE A 406 -10.56 6.80 10.37
CA ILE A 406 -9.13 6.97 10.55
C ILE A 406 -8.89 8.19 11.44
N MET A 407 -8.10 8.01 12.48
CA MET A 407 -7.58 9.07 13.33
C MET A 407 -6.17 9.41 12.88
N VAL A 408 -5.95 10.67 12.51
CA VAL A 408 -4.65 11.23 12.13
C VAL A 408 -4.27 12.27 13.18
N ASP A 409 -3.37 11.91 14.10
CA ASP A 409 -2.95 12.77 15.20
C ASP A 409 -1.79 13.69 14.77
N ARG A 410 -1.97 15.01 14.84
CA ARG A 410 -0.91 15.99 14.53
C ARG A 410 -0.94 17.12 15.56
N GLY A 411 0.17 17.26 16.30
CA GLY A 411 0.25 18.22 17.40
C GLY A 411 -0.80 17.94 18.48
N GLU A 412 -1.57 18.95 18.87
CA GLU A 412 -2.64 18.86 19.87
C GLU A 412 -4.02 18.56 19.25
N HIS A 413 -4.08 18.13 17.98
CA HIS A 413 -5.34 17.89 17.27
C HIS A 413 -5.38 16.52 16.61
N THR A 414 -6.60 15.98 16.52
CA THR A 414 -6.90 14.75 15.79
C THR A 414 -7.81 15.06 14.61
N PHE A 415 -7.40 14.63 13.43
CA PHE A 415 -8.15 14.77 12.18
C PHE A 415 -8.76 13.43 11.83
N THR A 416 -10.07 13.44 11.59
CA THR A 416 -10.82 12.20 11.41
C THR A 416 -11.67 12.25 10.16
N VAL A 417 -11.65 11.16 9.40
CA VAL A 417 -12.51 10.92 8.24
C VAL A 417 -12.88 9.44 8.28
N GLY A 418 -14.08 9.06 7.86
CA GLY A 418 -14.46 7.65 7.90
C GLY A 418 -15.47 7.25 6.85
N THR A 419 -15.55 5.94 6.64
CA THR A 419 -16.42 5.28 5.69
C THR A 419 -17.56 4.57 6.40
N TYR A 420 -18.63 4.29 5.66
CA TYR A 420 -19.75 3.47 6.13
C TYR A 420 -19.77 2.16 5.33
N PRO A 421 -18.94 1.18 5.73
CA PRO A 421 -18.72 0.00 4.92
C PRO A 421 -19.99 -0.83 4.75
N LYS A 422 -20.28 -1.20 3.50
CA LYS A 422 -21.39 -2.10 3.18
C LYS A 422 -20.92 -3.52 3.48
N MET A 423 -21.33 -4.04 4.65
CA MET A 423 -20.97 -5.40 5.05
C MET A 423 -21.51 -6.43 4.05
N GLU A 424 -20.67 -6.90 3.15
CA GLU A 424 -20.98 -8.03 2.27
C GLU A 424 -20.30 -9.32 2.78
N GLY A 425 -21.01 -10.43 2.66
CA GLY A 425 -20.42 -11.74 2.96
C GLY A 425 -19.29 -12.05 1.97
N THR A 426 -18.11 -12.42 2.47
CA THR A 426 -16.93 -12.89 1.73
C THR A 426 -16.93 -12.52 0.24
N CYS A 427 -16.50 -11.29 -0.05
CA CYS A 427 -16.27 -10.86 -1.43
C CYS A 427 -15.05 -11.64 -1.96
N MET A 428 -15.28 -12.46 -3.00
CA MET A 428 -14.20 -13.12 -3.73
C MET A 428 -13.39 -12.03 -4.43
N ILE A 429 -12.10 -11.88 -4.13
CA ILE A 429 -11.25 -10.89 -4.81
C ILE A 429 -10.83 -11.47 -6.16
N ASP A 430 -11.37 -10.95 -7.26
CA ASP A 430 -10.81 -11.21 -8.58
C ASP A 430 -9.44 -10.51 -8.68
N THR A 431 -8.38 -11.31 -8.71
CA THR A 431 -7.01 -10.82 -8.76
C THR A 431 -6.68 -10.08 -10.07
N ASP A 432 -7.36 -10.40 -11.18
CA ASP A 432 -7.19 -9.68 -12.44
C ASP A 432 -7.82 -8.28 -12.35
N GLU A 433 -9.03 -8.20 -11.80
CA GLU A 433 -9.72 -6.93 -11.56
C GLU A 433 -8.91 -6.03 -10.63
N SER A 434 -8.41 -6.58 -9.51
CA SER A 434 -7.58 -5.85 -8.54
C SER A 434 -6.35 -5.23 -9.19
N GLU A 435 -5.68 -5.97 -10.07
CA GLU A 435 -4.48 -5.50 -10.75
C GLU A 435 -4.80 -4.42 -11.78
N LYS A 436 -5.89 -4.59 -12.56
CA LYS A 436 -6.37 -3.56 -13.50
C LYS A 436 -6.75 -2.27 -12.78
N ARG A 437 -7.41 -2.36 -11.62
CA ARG A 437 -7.74 -1.20 -10.78
C ARG A 437 -6.49 -0.44 -10.34
N ARG A 438 -5.46 -1.16 -9.89
CA ARG A 438 -4.15 -0.61 -9.53
C ARG A 438 -3.48 0.10 -10.71
N ILE A 439 -3.48 -0.54 -11.90
CA ILE A 439 -2.90 0.03 -13.12
C ILE A 439 -3.67 1.28 -13.55
N ALA A 440 -5.01 1.26 -13.51
CA ALA A 440 -5.85 2.41 -13.87
C ALA A 440 -5.53 3.64 -13.01
N LYS A 441 -5.43 3.47 -11.67
CA LYS A 441 -5.00 4.52 -10.74
C LYS A 441 -3.60 5.05 -11.12
N ALA A 442 -2.64 4.17 -11.36
CA ALA A 442 -1.28 4.55 -11.73
C ALA A 442 -1.20 5.29 -13.08
N MET A 443 -2.01 4.89 -14.07
CA MET A 443 -2.13 5.57 -15.36
C MET A 443 -2.68 6.98 -15.20
N VAL A 444 -3.70 7.16 -14.36
CA VAL A 444 -4.26 8.48 -14.02
C VAL A 444 -3.21 9.37 -13.35
N GLU A 445 -2.49 8.90 -12.33
CA GLU A 445 -1.44 9.71 -11.68
C GLU A 445 -0.32 10.09 -12.65
N LYS A 446 0.14 9.15 -13.50
CA LYS A 446 1.15 9.45 -14.52
C LYS A 446 0.63 10.46 -15.56
N ALA A 447 -0.64 10.38 -15.93
CA ALA A 447 -1.26 11.34 -16.83
C ALA A 447 -1.34 12.73 -16.19
N ILE A 448 -1.80 12.84 -14.94
CA ILE A 448 -1.84 14.11 -14.18
C ILE A 448 -0.45 14.72 -14.10
N ALA A 449 0.56 13.93 -13.74
CA ALA A 449 1.94 14.40 -13.60
C ALA A 449 2.55 14.86 -14.93
N ALA A 450 2.28 14.15 -16.04
CA ALA A 450 2.74 14.56 -17.37
C ALA A 450 2.01 15.81 -17.86
N TYR A 451 0.70 15.86 -17.69
CA TYR A 451 -0.16 16.97 -18.10
C TYR A 451 0.17 18.26 -17.34
N SER A 452 0.46 18.16 -16.03
CA SER A 452 0.89 19.31 -15.21
C SER A 452 2.22 19.92 -15.66
N LYS A 453 3.09 19.13 -16.32
CA LYS A 453 4.38 19.62 -16.84
C LYS A 453 4.27 20.23 -18.23
N ASP A 454 3.57 19.55 -19.13
CA ASP A 454 3.35 20.00 -20.51
C ASP A 454 2.03 19.40 -21.05
N PRO A 455 0.92 20.14 -20.97
CA PRO A 455 -0.38 19.69 -21.45
C PRO A 455 -0.38 19.28 -22.93
N VAL A 456 0.37 19.98 -23.78
CA VAL A 456 0.36 19.75 -25.22
C VAL A 456 1.06 18.44 -25.57
N SER A 457 2.27 18.25 -25.01
CA SER A 457 3.01 17.00 -25.19
C SER A 457 2.29 15.82 -24.55
N ALA A 458 1.70 15.99 -23.36
CA ALA A 458 0.93 14.95 -22.68
C ALA A 458 -0.31 14.53 -23.48
N SER A 459 -1.12 15.49 -23.95
CA SER A 459 -2.29 15.18 -24.78
C SER A 459 -1.92 14.41 -26.05
N LYS A 460 -0.82 14.79 -26.71
CA LYS A 460 -0.34 14.07 -27.90
C LYS A 460 0.13 12.65 -27.56
N ALA A 461 0.83 12.47 -26.44
CA ALA A 461 1.30 11.17 -26.00
C ALA A 461 0.16 10.25 -25.57
N ILE A 462 -0.90 10.81 -24.98
CA ILE A 462 -2.12 10.09 -24.60
C ILE A 462 -2.89 9.65 -25.84
N ALA A 463 -3.04 10.53 -26.85
CA ALA A 463 -3.74 10.20 -28.09
C ALA A 463 -2.98 9.22 -29.01
N ASP A 464 -1.73 8.88 -28.70
CA ASP A 464 -0.99 7.82 -29.38
C ASP A 464 -1.41 6.46 -28.81
N THR A 465 -2.30 5.76 -29.53
CA THR A 465 -2.85 4.46 -29.14
C THR A 465 -1.79 3.35 -29.03
N THR A 466 -0.57 3.59 -29.50
CA THR A 466 0.56 2.64 -29.39
C THR A 466 1.43 2.88 -28.17
N ASN A 467 1.15 3.94 -27.39
CA ASN A 467 1.94 4.31 -26.24
C ASN A 467 1.55 3.50 -24.98
N PRO A 468 2.40 2.57 -24.52
CA PRO A 468 2.07 1.68 -23.40
C PRO A 468 1.98 2.41 -22.05
N LEU A 469 2.34 3.70 -21.99
CA LEU A 469 2.09 4.52 -20.81
C LEU A 469 0.64 4.97 -20.71
N TYR A 470 -0.10 5.09 -21.81
CA TYR A 470 -1.45 5.66 -21.80
C TYR A 470 -2.50 4.77 -22.46
N HIS A 471 -2.09 3.60 -22.95
CA HIS A 471 -2.95 2.57 -23.52
C HIS A 471 -2.36 1.17 -23.27
N ASP A 472 -3.09 0.27 -22.62
CA ASP A 472 -2.72 -1.13 -22.37
C ASP A 472 -3.96 -2.02 -22.43
N GLY A 473 -4.14 -2.74 -23.54
CA GLY A 473 -5.34 -3.53 -23.79
C GLY A 473 -6.62 -2.68 -23.71
N GLU A 474 -7.44 -2.92 -22.69
CA GLU A 474 -8.68 -2.19 -22.43
C GLU A 474 -8.50 -0.90 -21.61
N LEU A 475 -7.33 -0.72 -20.96
CA LEU A 475 -7.05 0.42 -20.10
C LEU A 475 -6.48 1.56 -20.95
N TYR A 476 -7.14 2.72 -20.94
CA TYR A 476 -6.69 3.90 -21.67
C TYR A 476 -7.03 5.18 -20.94
N VAL A 477 -6.16 6.19 -21.07
CA VAL A 477 -6.35 7.51 -20.45
C VAL A 477 -7.30 8.37 -21.28
N VAL A 478 -8.28 8.97 -20.60
CA VAL A 478 -9.11 10.06 -21.12
C VAL A 478 -8.89 11.30 -20.26
N VAL A 479 -8.79 12.47 -20.90
CA VAL A 479 -8.69 13.76 -20.23
C VAL A 479 -9.84 14.63 -20.69
N VAL A 480 -10.63 15.13 -19.73
CA VAL A 480 -11.79 15.98 -19.97
C VAL A 480 -11.61 17.28 -19.22
N HIS A 481 -11.79 18.42 -19.88
CA HIS A 481 -11.83 19.72 -19.19
C HIS A 481 -13.14 19.85 -18.40
N ILE A 482 -13.14 20.57 -17.27
CA ILE A 482 -14.31 20.77 -16.39
C ILE A 482 -15.52 21.43 -17.08
N ASN A 483 -15.37 21.90 -18.31
CA ASN A 483 -16.47 22.42 -19.13
C ASN A 483 -17.13 21.32 -19.98
N GLY A 484 -16.74 20.05 -19.80
CA GLY A 484 -17.19 18.89 -20.56
C GLY A 484 -16.39 18.58 -21.83
N THR A 485 -15.47 19.43 -22.28
CA THR A 485 -14.73 19.21 -23.53
C THR A 485 -13.70 18.10 -23.37
N MET A 486 -13.74 17.09 -24.23
CA MET A 486 -12.71 16.05 -24.27
C MET A 486 -11.40 16.59 -24.87
N VAL A 487 -10.30 16.49 -24.13
CA VAL A 487 -8.99 17.07 -24.46
C VAL A 487 -8.02 16.03 -25.00
N ALA A 488 -8.11 14.78 -24.51
CA ALA A 488 -7.35 13.66 -25.02
C ALA A 488 -8.12 12.36 -24.78
N HIS A 489 -7.96 11.38 -25.67
CA HIS A 489 -8.59 10.08 -25.54
C HIS A 489 -7.66 9.00 -26.08
N GLY A 490 -7.30 8.04 -25.22
CA GLY A 490 -6.28 7.05 -25.49
C GLY A 490 -6.65 5.95 -26.48
N ALA A 491 -7.93 5.58 -26.58
CA ALA A 491 -8.40 4.58 -27.55
C ALA A 491 -9.05 5.16 -28.83
N THR A 492 -9.86 6.21 -28.70
CA THR A 492 -10.60 6.87 -29.80
C THR A 492 -10.23 8.36 -29.92
N PRO A 493 -9.09 8.71 -30.55
CA PRO A 493 -8.66 10.11 -30.72
C PRO A 493 -9.66 11.01 -31.44
N ASP A 494 -10.57 10.45 -32.24
CA ASP A 494 -11.61 11.20 -32.96
C ASP A 494 -12.65 11.85 -32.03
N LEU A 495 -12.72 11.44 -30.76
CA LEU A 495 -13.59 12.08 -29.76
C LEU A 495 -13.00 13.38 -29.18
N VAL A 496 -11.74 13.71 -29.48
CA VAL A 496 -11.13 14.95 -29.01
C VAL A 496 -11.89 16.16 -29.55
N GLY A 497 -12.32 17.05 -28.66
CA GLY A 497 -13.15 18.23 -28.95
C GLY A 497 -14.66 18.00 -28.82
N VAL A 498 -15.12 16.75 -28.64
CA VAL A 498 -16.53 16.45 -28.35
C VAL A 498 -16.88 16.86 -26.92
N SER A 499 -18.08 17.37 -26.71
CA SER A 499 -18.63 17.67 -25.38
C SER A 499 -19.17 16.40 -24.73
N ASN A 500 -18.75 16.10 -23.51
CA ASN A 500 -19.26 14.96 -22.74
C ASN A 500 -20.74 15.10 -22.38
N TYR A 501 -21.29 16.33 -22.37
CA TYR A 501 -22.72 16.55 -22.18
C TYR A 501 -23.57 16.08 -23.37
N ASP A 502 -22.96 15.90 -24.54
CA ASP A 502 -23.62 15.35 -25.73
C ASP A 502 -23.55 13.82 -25.78
N LEU A 503 -22.86 13.19 -24.81
CA LEU A 503 -22.65 11.75 -24.72
C LEU A 503 -23.56 11.15 -23.65
N VAL A 504 -24.39 10.21 -24.07
CA VAL A 504 -25.29 9.45 -23.20
C VAL A 504 -25.07 7.97 -23.49
N ASP A 505 -24.83 7.18 -22.44
CA ASP A 505 -24.63 5.74 -22.59
C ASP A 505 -25.94 5.00 -22.89
N VAL A 506 -25.85 3.68 -23.11
CA VAL A 506 -27.01 2.84 -23.43
C VAL A 506 -28.00 2.66 -22.27
N GLN A 507 -27.62 3.01 -21.04
CA GLN A 507 -28.49 3.02 -19.86
C GLN A 507 -29.12 4.40 -19.60
N GLY A 508 -28.72 5.43 -20.36
CA GLY A 508 -29.22 6.79 -20.21
C GLY A 508 -28.34 7.70 -19.34
N THR A 509 -27.16 7.25 -18.92
CA THR A 509 -26.22 8.04 -18.12
C THR A 509 -25.56 9.11 -18.97
N ASN A 510 -25.67 10.39 -18.59
CA ASN A 510 -24.97 11.49 -19.27
C ASN A 510 -23.52 11.58 -18.76
N MET A 511 -22.54 11.53 -19.65
CA MET A 511 -21.12 11.50 -19.25
C MET A 511 -20.64 12.84 -18.67
N GLY A 512 -21.22 13.95 -19.12
CA GLY A 512 -20.92 15.27 -18.57
C GLY A 512 -21.44 15.43 -17.14
N GLU A 513 -22.67 14.98 -16.86
CA GLU A 513 -23.23 14.96 -15.51
C GLU A 513 -22.41 14.03 -14.60
N LEU A 514 -22.17 12.79 -15.04
CA LEU A 514 -21.43 11.77 -14.29
C LEU A 514 -20.03 12.24 -13.85
N LEU A 515 -19.28 12.93 -14.72
CA LEU A 515 -17.91 13.36 -14.43
C LEU A 515 -17.83 14.71 -13.70
N MET A 516 -18.81 15.59 -13.87
CA MET A 516 -18.69 17.01 -13.46
C MET A 516 -19.60 17.42 -12.31
N GLU A 517 -20.62 16.64 -11.95
CA GLU A 517 -21.48 16.96 -10.79
C GLU A 517 -20.73 16.76 -9.46
N HIS A 518 -19.82 15.80 -9.39
CA HIS A 518 -19.05 15.48 -8.18
C HIS A 518 -17.57 15.20 -8.49
N PRO A 519 -16.76 16.17 -8.97
CA PRO A 519 -15.36 15.94 -9.25
C PRO A 519 -14.59 15.71 -7.94
N SER A 520 -14.00 14.51 -7.78
CA SER A 520 -13.18 14.18 -6.61
C SER A 520 -11.70 14.48 -6.87
N PRO A 521 -11.02 15.32 -6.07
CA PRO A 521 -9.57 15.53 -6.16
C PRO A 521 -8.78 14.32 -5.62
N TYR A 522 -9.41 13.47 -4.83
CA TYR A 522 -8.84 12.20 -4.35
C TYR A 522 -9.10 11.04 -5.31
N GLY A 523 -10.17 11.15 -6.09
CA GLY A 523 -10.56 10.18 -7.10
C GLY A 523 -11.71 9.28 -6.64
N GLN A 524 -12.45 8.75 -7.60
CA GLN A 524 -13.61 7.89 -7.37
C GLN A 524 -13.80 6.89 -8.51
N TRP A 525 -14.49 5.79 -8.23
CA TRP A 525 -14.90 4.83 -9.24
C TRP A 525 -16.29 5.19 -9.77
N LEU A 526 -16.41 5.26 -11.10
CA LEU A 526 -17.65 5.58 -11.80
C LEU A 526 -18.04 4.41 -12.71
N GLU A 527 -19.32 4.05 -12.69
CA GLU A 527 -19.89 2.99 -13.53
C GLU A 527 -20.71 3.59 -14.68
N TYR A 528 -20.47 3.09 -15.89
CA TYR A 528 -21.22 3.45 -17.10
C TYR A 528 -21.02 2.39 -18.20
N TRP A 529 -21.73 2.51 -19.32
CA TRP A 529 -21.60 1.57 -20.44
C TRP A 529 -20.85 2.19 -21.62
N TRP A 530 -19.81 1.52 -22.12
CA TRP A 530 -18.95 2.06 -23.17
C TRP A 530 -18.42 0.97 -24.11
N PRO A 531 -18.11 1.25 -25.39
CA PRO A 531 -17.44 0.29 -26.26
C PRO A 531 -16.08 -0.14 -25.70
N ASN A 532 -15.77 -1.44 -25.76
CA ASN A 532 -14.50 -1.99 -25.29
C ASN A 532 -13.48 -2.02 -26.44
N PRO A 533 -12.38 -1.25 -26.39
CA PRO A 533 -11.41 -1.21 -27.50
C PRO A 533 -10.61 -2.52 -27.65
N ALA A 534 -10.67 -3.41 -26.66
CA ALA A 534 -10.04 -4.73 -26.73
C ALA A 534 -10.92 -5.77 -27.45
N THR A 535 -12.20 -5.49 -27.71
CA THR A 535 -13.10 -6.38 -28.46
C THR A 535 -13.29 -5.90 -29.90
N GLU A 536 -13.67 -6.81 -30.80
CA GLU A 536 -13.93 -6.49 -32.21
C GLU A 536 -15.34 -5.90 -32.43
N THR A 537 -16.07 -5.56 -31.35
CA THR A 537 -17.46 -5.12 -31.40
C THR A 537 -17.63 -3.71 -30.83
N ASP A 538 -18.45 -2.89 -31.49
CA ASP A 538 -18.85 -1.57 -30.97
C ASP A 538 -19.97 -1.66 -29.91
N GLU A 539 -20.29 -2.86 -29.40
CA GLU A 539 -21.30 -3.02 -28.36
C GLU A 539 -20.79 -2.43 -27.04
N ALA A 540 -21.65 -1.65 -26.37
CA ALA A 540 -21.30 -1.05 -25.10
C ALA A 540 -21.36 -2.10 -23.98
N GLU A 541 -20.22 -2.29 -23.32
CA GLU A 541 -20.06 -3.18 -22.17
C GLU A 541 -20.06 -2.35 -20.88
N ARG A 542 -20.33 -3.01 -19.74
CA ARG A 542 -20.21 -2.37 -18.43
C ARG A 542 -18.76 -1.96 -18.23
N LYS A 543 -18.53 -0.72 -17.80
CA LYS A 543 -17.21 -0.16 -17.55
C LYS A 543 -17.17 0.50 -16.18
N ILE A 544 -16.11 0.22 -15.41
CA ILE A 544 -15.83 0.85 -14.13
C ILE A 544 -14.53 1.65 -14.28
N SER A 545 -14.59 2.97 -14.05
CA SER A 545 -13.47 3.87 -14.31
C SER A 545 -13.06 4.70 -13.10
N TRP A 546 -11.76 4.77 -12.85
CA TRP A 546 -11.16 5.65 -11.86
C TRP A 546 -11.08 7.05 -12.46
N ALA A 547 -11.81 7.99 -11.87
CA ALA A 547 -11.84 9.38 -12.27
C ALA A 547 -11.26 10.25 -11.16
N LYS A 548 -10.20 11.01 -11.47
CA LYS A 548 -9.57 11.96 -10.53
C LYS A 548 -9.50 13.34 -11.15
N SER A 549 -9.96 14.34 -10.41
CA SER A 549 -9.88 15.74 -10.82
C SER A 549 -8.52 16.35 -10.44
N SER A 550 -7.99 17.20 -11.32
CA SER A 550 -6.80 18.00 -11.05
C SER A 550 -6.87 19.30 -11.85
N SER A 551 -6.66 20.42 -11.16
CA SER A 551 -6.81 21.76 -11.75
C SER A 551 -8.21 21.92 -12.39
N SER A 552 -8.27 22.15 -13.70
CA SER A 552 -9.52 22.31 -14.46
C SER A 552 -9.87 21.08 -15.31
N HIS A 553 -9.39 19.89 -14.96
CA HIS A 553 -9.56 18.67 -15.73
C HIS A 553 -9.91 17.47 -14.86
N VAL A 554 -10.56 16.47 -15.46
CA VAL A 554 -10.81 15.13 -14.92
C VAL A 554 -10.06 14.12 -15.77
N PHE A 555 -9.32 13.24 -15.13
CA PHE A 555 -8.51 12.18 -15.74
C PHE A 555 -9.16 10.84 -15.44
N VAL A 556 -9.41 10.04 -16.47
CA VAL A 556 -10.22 8.82 -16.37
C VAL A 556 -9.50 7.65 -17.01
N VAL A 557 -9.44 6.51 -16.32
CA VAL A 557 -9.02 5.21 -16.85
C VAL A 557 -9.94 4.15 -16.25
N GLY A 558 -10.40 3.18 -17.04
CA GLY A 558 -11.29 2.15 -16.53
C GLY A 558 -11.15 0.81 -17.21
N LEU A 559 -11.74 -0.19 -16.56
CA LEU A 559 -11.73 -1.61 -16.92
C LEU A 559 -13.15 -2.10 -17.22
N TYR A 560 -13.25 -3.25 -17.88
CA TYR A 560 -14.51 -3.87 -18.29
C TYR A 560 -14.68 -5.22 -17.55
N PRO A 561 -15.42 -5.25 -16.42
CA PRO A 561 -15.59 -6.44 -15.59
C PRO A 561 -16.60 -7.45 -16.14
#